data_AF-A0A7S0BJS3-F1
#
_entry.id   AF-A0A7S0BJS3-F1
#
_cell.length_a   1.000
_cell.length_b   1.000
_cell.length_c   1.000
_cell.angle_alpha   90.00
_cell.angle_beta   90.00
_cell.angle_gamma   90.00
#
_symmetry.space_group_name_H-M   'P 1'
#
loop_
_entity.id
_entity.type
_entity.pdbx_description
1 polymer ?
#
loop_
_entity_poly.entity_id
_entity_poly.type
_entity_poly.pdbx_seq_one_letter_code
_entity_poly.pdbx_strand_id
1 'polypeptide(L)'
;YMDGHLAFPANLKTAYAIAQSGADIVCLQETNRCWEKFLLEQRSVTEAYQHIRFIHHRWRHGGVGILSKLPLGSADVVSKEVFFGWYPAWKVSVIIDERVPELEIVNLHLRAAFPRT
;
A
#
# COMPACT_ATOMS: atom_id res chain seq x y z
N TYR A 1 -6.97 -20.14 1.48
CA TYR A 1 -6.12 -18.95 1.43
C TYR A 1 -6.22 -18.44 0.00
N MET A 2 -6.79 -17.27 -0.25
CA MET A 2 -6.87 -16.76 -1.63
C MET A 2 -5.45 -16.43 -2.08
N ASP A 3 -5.00 -17.04 -3.17
CA ASP A 3 -3.76 -16.66 -3.81
C ASP A 3 -3.91 -15.20 -4.27
N GLY A 4 -3.15 -14.28 -3.68
CA GLY A 4 -3.00 -12.89 -4.14
C GLY A 4 -2.42 -12.77 -5.56
N HIS A 5 -2.28 -13.90 -6.27
CA HIS A 5 -1.94 -14.02 -7.67
C HIS A 5 -3.14 -13.92 -8.61
N LEU A 6 -4.38 -14.00 -8.09
CA LEU A 6 -5.56 -13.75 -8.92
C LEU A 6 -5.54 -12.29 -9.38
N ALA A 7 -5.26 -12.10 -10.67
CA ALA A 7 -5.04 -10.82 -11.34
C ALA A 7 -6.35 -10.02 -11.52
N PHE A 8 -7.09 -9.83 -10.43
CA PHE A 8 -8.27 -8.98 -10.43
C PHE A 8 -7.84 -7.54 -10.14
N PRO A 9 -8.35 -6.57 -10.91
CA PRO A 9 -8.17 -5.17 -10.57
C PRO A 9 -8.95 -4.82 -9.30
N ALA A 10 -8.74 -3.60 -8.80
CA ALA A 10 -9.71 -3.00 -7.87
C ALA A 10 -11.06 -2.80 -8.60
N ASN A 11 -12.03 -2.20 -7.92
CA ASN A 11 -13.31 -1.83 -8.52
C ASN A 11 -13.63 -0.35 -8.31
N LEU A 12 -14.62 0.15 -9.05
CA LEU A 12 -15.02 1.56 -8.99
C LEU A 12 -15.47 1.99 -7.59
N LYS A 13 -16.14 1.10 -6.84
CA LYS A 13 -16.57 1.40 -5.47
C LYS A 13 -15.37 1.66 -4.56
N THR A 14 -14.33 0.84 -4.68
CA THR A 14 -13.07 1.03 -3.94
C THR A 14 -12.37 2.31 -4.36
N ALA A 15 -12.23 2.58 -5.67
CA ALA A 15 -11.61 3.82 -6.13
C ALA A 15 -12.35 5.08 -5.66
N TYR A 16 -13.68 5.05 -5.68
CA TYR A 16 -14.51 6.14 -5.15
C TYR A 16 -14.29 6.32 -3.64
N ALA A 17 -14.29 5.22 -2.87
CA ALA A 17 -14.04 5.28 -1.43
C ALA A 17 -12.66 5.85 -1.10
N ILE A 18 -11.62 5.48 -1.86
CA ILE A 18 -10.26 6.04 -1.72
C ILE A 18 -10.30 7.55 -1.98
N ALA A 19 -10.83 7.97 -3.14
CA ALA A 19 -10.85 9.37 -3.56
C ALA A 19 -11.66 10.27 -2.62
N GLN A 20 -12.75 9.76 -2.04
CA GLN A 20 -13.63 10.51 -1.14
C GLN A 20 -13.27 10.37 0.34
N SER A 21 -12.24 9.59 0.68
CA SER A 21 -11.90 9.32 2.08
C SER A 21 -11.49 10.59 2.86
N GLY A 22 -11.00 11.63 2.15
CA GLY A 22 -10.42 12.82 2.76
C GLY A 22 -9.05 12.58 3.42
N ALA A 23 -8.59 11.34 3.51
CA ALA A 23 -7.32 10.97 4.13
C ALA A 23 -6.14 11.58 3.37
N ASP A 24 -5.12 12.05 4.09
CA ASP A 24 -3.89 12.55 3.46
C ASP A 24 -3.05 11.41 2.88
N ILE A 25 -3.14 10.23 3.50
CA ILE A 25 -2.37 9.05 3.15
C ILE A 25 -3.27 7.82 3.27
N VAL A 26 -3.27 6.98 2.24
CA VAL A 26 -4.02 5.72 2.17
C VAL A 26 -3.04 4.57 1.98
N CYS A 27 -3.10 3.58 2.86
CA CYS A 27 -2.33 2.34 2.77
C CYS A 27 -3.22 1.20 2.30
N LEU A 28 -2.76 0.46 1.30
CA LEU A 28 -3.45 -0.70 0.72
C LEU A 28 -2.64 -1.98 0.94
N GLN A 29 -3.34 -3.08 1.20
CA GLN A 29 -2.78 -4.43 1.28
C GLN A 29 -3.42 -5.34 0.21
N GLU A 30 -2.80 -6.50 -0.02
CA GLU A 30 -3.24 -7.50 -0.99
C GLU A 30 -3.37 -6.95 -2.42
N THR A 31 -2.57 -5.95 -2.78
CA THR A 31 -2.62 -5.32 -4.10
C THR A 31 -1.81 -6.10 -5.13
N ASN A 32 -2.09 -5.87 -6.42
CA ASN A 32 -1.37 -6.47 -7.54
C ASN A 32 -1.20 -5.44 -8.67
N ARG A 33 -0.53 -5.82 -9.76
CA ARG A 33 -0.31 -4.91 -10.91
C ARG A 33 -1.62 -4.43 -11.56
N CYS A 34 -2.68 -5.23 -11.51
CA CYS A 34 -3.99 -4.83 -12.03
C CYS A 34 -4.64 -3.75 -11.15
N TRP A 35 -4.43 -3.79 -9.83
CA TRP A 35 -4.81 -2.72 -8.90
C TRP A 35 -4.07 -1.42 -9.21
N GLU A 36 -2.75 -1.48 -9.33
CA GLU A 36 -1.93 -0.31 -9.66
C GLU A 36 -2.42 0.33 -10.97
N LYS A 37 -2.52 -0.47 -12.04
CA LYS A 37 -3.01 0.00 -13.32
C LYS A 37 -4.41 0.63 -13.21
N PHE A 38 -5.35 -0.08 -12.60
CA PHE A 38 -6.74 0.39 -12.49
C PHE A 38 -6.83 1.71 -11.73
N LEU A 39 -6.14 1.84 -10.59
CA LEU A 39 -6.19 3.05 -9.77
C LEU A 39 -5.51 4.25 -10.44
N LEU A 40 -4.41 4.04 -11.17
CA LEU A 40 -3.75 5.09 -11.94
C LEU A 40 -4.60 5.58 -13.12
N GLU A 41 -5.48 4.74 -13.65
CA GLU A 41 -6.46 5.12 -14.69
C GLU A 41 -7.68 5.88 -14.12
N GLN A 42 -7.90 5.87 -12.79
CA GLN A 42 -9.01 6.59 -12.18
C GLN A 42 -8.65 8.04 -11.90
N ARG A 43 -9.17 8.96 -12.71
CA ARG A 43 -8.96 10.41 -12.56
C ARG A 43 -9.25 10.93 -11.15
N SER A 44 -10.34 10.49 -10.53
CA SER A 44 -10.70 10.91 -9.17
C SER A 44 -9.65 10.52 -8.12
N VAL A 45 -8.93 9.41 -8.36
CA VAL A 45 -7.86 8.95 -7.46
C VAL A 45 -6.59 9.74 -7.71
N THR A 46 -6.19 9.93 -8.97
CA THR A 46 -4.95 10.63 -9.31
C THR A 46 -5.01 12.14 -9.09
N GLU A 47 -6.20 12.75 -9.13
CA GLU A 47 -6.40 14.14 -8.71
C GLU A 47 -6.36 14.29 -7.18
N ALA A 48 -6.89 13.31 -6.44
CA ALA A 48 -6.89 13.32 -4.98
C ALA A 48 -5.51 12.99 -4.39
N TYR A 49 -4.72 12.15 -5.06
CA TYR A 49 -3.42 11.66 -4.58
C TYR A 49 -2.37 11.75 -5.68
N GLN A 50 -1.44 12.70 -5.54
CA GLN A 50 -0.40 12.97 -6.53
C GLN A 50 0.81 12.03 -6.40
N HIS A 51 0.96 11.39 -5.25
CA HIS A 51 2.07 10.49 -4.97
C HIS A 51 1.56 9.08 -4.70
N ILE A 52 1.64 8.23 -5.71
CA ILE A 52 1.14 6.85 -5.66
C ILE A 52 2.32 5.91 -5.91
N ARG A 53 2.51 4.93 -5.03
CA ARG A 53 3.56 3.91 -5.18
C ARG A 53 3.02 2.54 -4.80
N PHE A 54 3.51 1.52 -5.49
CA PHE A 54 3.22 0.13 -5.19
C PHE A 54 4.50 -0.70 -5.12
N ILE A 55 4.46 -1.75 -4.30
CA ILE A 55 5.45 -2.83 -4.32
C ILE A 55 4.72 -4.14 -4.60
N HIS A 56 5.05 -4.72 -5.75
CA HIS A 56 4.52 -6.00 -6.21
C HIS A 56 5.64 -7.04 -6.26
N HIS A 57 5.32 -8.32 -6.05
CA HIS A 57 6.22 -9.47 -6.30
C HIS A 57 7.37 -9.76 -5.32
N ARG A 58 7.18 -9.66 -4.01
CA ARG A 58 8.10 -10.36 -3.07
C ARG A 58 7.44 -11.38 -2.15
N TRP A 59 6.13 -11.31 -1.94
CA TRP A 59 5.45 -12.09 -0.91
C TRP A 59 4.25 -12.79 -1.53
N ARG A 60 4.08 -14.11 -1.29
CA ARG A 60 3.02 -14.97 -1.88
C ARG A 60 1.59 -14.54 -1.51
N HIS A 61 1.43 -13.43 -0.80
CA HIS A 61 0.22 -12.98 -0.12
C HIS A 61 -0.24 -11.59 -0.63
N GLY A 62 0.19 -11.22 -1.85
CA GLY A 62 -0.10 -9.93 -2.48
C GLY A 62 0.97 -8.86 -2.22
N GLY A 63 0.76 -7.70 -2.81
CA GLY A 63 1.58 -6.50 -2.67
C GLY A 63 0.97 -5.48 -1.71
N VAL A 64 1.66 -4.35 -1.59
CA VAL A 64 1.22 -3.19 -0.80
C VAL A 64 1.22 -1.95 -1.69
N GLY A 65 0.32 -1.01 -1.39
CA GLY A 65 0.22 0.28 -2.06
C GLY A 65 0.16 1.42 -1.05
N ILE A 66 0.66 2.59 -1.44
CA ILE A 66 0.49 3.84 -0.70
C ILE A 66 0.08 4.94 -1.68
N LEU A 67 -0.94 5.71 -1.30
CA LEU A 67 -1.40 6.89 -2.01
C LEU A 67 -1.30 8.06 -1.05
N SER A 68 -0.72 9.17 -1.48
CA SER A 68 -0.44 10.33 -0.62
C SER A 68 -0.70 11.64 -1.35
N LYS A 69 -1.28 12.59 -0.62
CA LYS A 69 -1.33 14.01 -1.01
C LYS A 69 0.03 14.69 -0.87
N LEU A 70 0.85 14.18 0.05
CA LEU A 70 2.17 14.71 0.39
C LEU A 70 3.29 13.94 -0.34
N PRO A 71 4.42 14.59 -0.65
CA PRO A 71 5.55 13.93 -1.31
C PRO A 71 6.07 12.72 -0.52
N LEU A 72 6.32 11.63 -1.25
CA LEU A 72 6.90 10.41 -0.69
C LEU A 72 8.43 10.45 -0.85
N GLY A 73 9.14 10.29 0.26
CA GLY A 73 10.60 10.25 0.31
C GLY A 73 11.16 8.84 0.08
N SER A 74 12.07 8.44 0.97
CA SER A 74 12.71 7.12 0.96
C SER A 74 11.70 6.00 1.23
N ALA A 75 12.03 4.79 0.77
CA ALA A 75 11.17 3.63 0.90
C ALA A 75 12.00 2.36 1.07
N ASP A 76 11.80 1.66 2.18
CA ASP A 76 12.56 0.47 2.57
C ASP A 76 11.63 -0.71 2.86
N VAL A 77 12.11 -1.92 2.56
CA VAL A 77 11.43 -3.15 2.96
C VAL A 77 12.05 -3.66 4.26
N VAL A 78 11.26 -3.69 5.33
CA VAL A 78 11.66 -4.27 6.61
C VAL A 78 11.46 -5.79 6.53
N SER A 79 12.55 -6.54 6.59
CA SER A 79 12.54 -7.99 6.34
C SER A 79 11.84 -8.76 7.47
N LYS A 80 11.26 -9.91 7.09
CA LYS A 80 10.67 -10.88 8.04
C LYS A 80 11.69 -11.54 8.97
N GLU A 81 12.97 -11.45 8.65
CA GLU A 81 14.05 -12.10 9.43
C GLU A 81 14.16 -11.48 10.82
N VAL A 82 13.71 -10.23 10.96
CA VAL A 82 13.65 -9.51 12.23
C VAL A 82 12.44 -9.94 13.07
N PHE A 83 11.35 -10.42 12.46
CA PHE A 83 10.08 -10.71 13.14
C PHE A 83 9.42 -12.01 12.65
N PHE A 84 9.53 -13.08 13.45
CA PHE A 84 8.84 -14.35 13.19
C PHE A 84 7.32 -14.14 13.12
N GLY A 85 6.72 -14.39 11.96
CA GLY A 85 5.26 -14.39 11.76
C GLY A 85 4.69 -13.21 10.95
N TRP A 86 5.52 -12.29 10.48
CA TRP A 86 5.06 -11.14 9.68
C TRP A 86 5.39 -11.33 8.19
N TYR A 87 4.55 -10.76 7.31
CA TYR A 87 5.03 -10.45 5.96
C TYR A 87 5.90 -9.20 6.04
N PRO A 88 6.90 -9.06 5.17
CA PRO A 88 7.78 -7.90 5.20
C PRO A 88 6.99 -6.61 5.08
N ALA A 89 7.30 -5.70 5.99
CA ALA A 89 6.64 -4.41 6.08
C ALA A 89 7.29 -3.45 5.08
N TRP A 90 6.50 -2.51 4.60
CA TRP A 90 6.98 -1.44 3.76
C TRP A 90 7.02 -0.15 4.56
N LYS A 91 8.24 0.32 4.84
CA LYS A 91 8.48 1.60 5.46
C LYS A 91 8.61 2.66 4.37
N VAL A 92 7.79 3.69 4.42
CA VAL A 92 7.81 4.81 3.47
C VAL A 92 7.84 6.09 4.27
N SER A 93 8.71 6.98 3.86
CA SER A 93 8.78 8.29 4.47
C SER A 93 7.92 9.31 3.72
N VAL A 94 7.35 10.24 4.46
CA VAL A 94 6.46 11.28 3.95
C VAL A 94 6.97 12.63 4.40
N ILE A 95 7.12 13.54 3.44
CA ILE A 95 7.66 14.87 3.65
C ILE A 95 6.48 15.80 3.94
N ILE A 96 6.36 16.25 5.19
CA ILE A 96 5.27 17.14 5.62
C ILE A 96 5.62 18.59 5.29
N ASP A 97 6.79 19.05 5.71
CA ASP A 97 7.38 20.33 5.34
C ASP A 97 8.92 20.23 5.42
N GLU A 98 9.62 21.29 5.01
CA GLU A 98 11.09 21.34 5.02
C GLU A 98 11.71 21.34 6.43
N ARG A 99 10.89 21.44 7.49
CA ARG A 99 11.29 21.61 8.90
C ARG A 99 10.97 20.39 9.76
N VAL A 100 10.01 19.56 9.35
CA VAL A 100 9.67 18.28 9.97
C VAL A 100 10.46 17.20 9.22
N PRO A 101 11.44 16.56 9.86
CA PRO A 101 12.47 15.81 9.15
C PRO A 101 11.94 14.59 8.39
N GLU A 102 10.88 13.92 8.85
CA GLU A 102 10.12 12.90 8.09
C GLU A 102 8.99 12.33 8.97
N LEU A 103 7.82 12.08 8.39
CA LEU A 103 6.85 11.13 8.95
C LEU A 103 7.13 9.75 8.35
N GLU A 104 7.49 8.78 9.17
CA GLU A 104 7.65 7.39 8.72
C GLU A 104 6.34 6.62 8.86
N ILE A 105 5.95 5.94 7.77
CA ILE A 105 4.77 5.08 7.72
C ILE A 105 5.21 3.65 7.46
N VAL A 106 4.74 2.74 8.30
CA VAL A 106 4.96 1.30 8.14
C VAL A 106 3.66 0.64 7.71
N ASN A 107 3.55 0.31 6.42
CA ASN A 107 2.44 -0.46 5.86
C ASN A 107 2.80 -1.94 5.88
N LEU A 108 2.09 -2.74 6.67
CA LEU A 108 2.34 -4.16 6.83
C LEU A 108 1.06 -4.98 6.72
N HIS A 109 1.22 -6.23 6.29
CA HIS A 109 0.17 -7.24 6.31
C HIS A 109 0.64 -8.37 7.23
N LEU A 110 -0.10 -8.65 8.29
CA LEU A 110 0.25 -9.72 9.22
C LEU A 110 -0.21 -11.08 8.67
N ARG A 111 0.48 -12.15 9.07
CA ARG A 111 -0.03 -13.50 8.82
C ARG A 111 -1.34 -13.68 9.57
N ALA A 112 -2.41 -14.04 8.86
CA ALA A 112 -3.68 -14.39 9.48
C ALA A 112 -3.48 -15.48 10.54
N ALA A 113 -4.07 -15.28 11.73
CA ALA A 113 -4.08 -16.28 12.78
C ALA A 113 -5.01 -17.44 12.35
N PHE A 114 -4.43 -18.51 11.82
CA PHE A 114 -5.15 -19.76 11.70
C PHE A 114 -4.98 -20.56 13.00
N PRO A 115 -6.05 -21.15 13.55
CA PRO A 115 -5.89 -22.25 14.49
C PRO A 115 -4.98 -23.29 13.85
N ARG A 116 -4.01 -23.82 14.60
CA ARG A 116 -3.29 -25.02 14.18
C ARG A 116 -4.33 -26.15 14.16
N THR A 117 -4.85 -26.49 12.98
CA THR A 117 -5.52 -27.76 12.74
C THR A 117 -4.48 -28.87 12.64
#